data_AF-A0A7Y5F314-F1
#
_entry.id   AF-A0A7Y5F314-F1
#
_cell.length_a   1.000
_cell.length_b   1.000
_cell.length_c   1.000
_cell.angle_alpha   90.00
_cell.angle_beta   90.00
_cell.angle_gamma   90.00
#
_symmetry.space_group_name_H-M   'P 1'
#
loop_
_entity.id
_entity.type
_entity.pdbx_description
1 polymer ?
#
loop_
_entity_poly.entity_id
_entity_poly.type
_entity_poly.pdbx_seq_one_letter_code
_entity_poly.pdbx_strand_id
1 'polypeptide(L)'
;MFLYEARQNNSVQHALQSFLLSALFDPPHLRMANMDSNSDVLDSISDSIIIKYPRLTNHLQQLTRQVGEIFDSFMKGWIIALEIRDFETREHTERVTNLTLQLAHHMGLNGESHNYIRWGALLHDIGKIGVPDAILLKPGPLTKEEWDVMRQHPVYAYQMLVDVTFIGPAIEIPYLHHEKWDGTGYPLGLKGEDIPLSARIFAIVDVWDALCSKRPYRDAWEREQILDHIRKGSGKHFDPKVVEAFMELITGYD
;
A
#
# COMPACT_ATOMS: atom_id res chain seq x y z
N MET A 1 5.38 12.25 19.58
CA MET A 1 4.98 13.64 19.91
C MET A 1 5.83 14.69 19.17
N PHE A 2 6.33 14.41 17.96
CA PHE A 2 7.11 15.37 17.14
C PHE A 2 6.64 15.45 15.67
N LEU A 3 5.50 14.84 15.33
CA LEU A 3 4.90 14.88 13.98
C LEU A 3 3.55 15.60 13.93
N TYR A 4 3.10 16.22 15.03
CA TYR A 4 1.74 16.77 15.11
C TYR A 4 1.66 18.30 14.90
N GLU A 5 2.75 19.04 15.00
CA GLU A 5 2.69 20.52 15.06
C GLU A 5 2.98 21.27 13.76
N ALA A 6 3.32 20.59 12.66
CA ALA A 6 3.57 21.28 11.37
C ALA A 6 2.31 21.51 10.52
N ARG A 7 1.10 21.25 11.05
CA ARG A 7 -0.15 21.19 10.26
C ARG A 7 -1.11 22.38 10.36
N GLN A 8 -0.75 23.49 10.99
CA GLN A 8 -1.75 24.54 11.30
C GLN A 8 -1.78 25.79 10.41
N ASN A 9 -0.90 25.98 9.42
CA ASN A 9 -0.93 27.20 8.59
C ASN A 9 -1.23 27.00 7.08
N ASN A 10 -1.71 25.81 6.68
CA ASN A 10 -2.07 25.52 5.29
C ASN A 10 -3.51 25.03 5.10
N SER A 11 -4.34 25.01 6.15
CA SER A 11 -5.62 24.29 6.15
C SER A 11 -6.62 24.78 5.09
N VAL A 12 -6.70 26.08 4.85
CA VAL A 12 -7.66 26.65 3.88
C VAL A 12 -7.20 26.45 2.44
N GLN A 13 -5.90 26.56 2.17
CA GLN A 13 -5.35 26.39 0.83
C GLN A 13 -5.31 24.91 0.42
N HIS A 14 -4.98 24.02 1.37
CA HIS A 14 -5.12 22.58 1.17
C HIS A 14 -6.58 22.15 1.05
N ALA A 15 -7.50 22.74 1.83
CA ALA A 15 -8.92 22.44 1.71
C ALA A 15 -9.47 22.90 0.35
N LEU A 16 -9.12 24.11 -0.11
CA LEU A 16 -9.51 24.61 -1.44
C LEU A 16 -8.91 23.79 -2.57
N GLN A 17 -7.64 23.38 -2.46
CA GLN A 17 -6.98 22.57 -3.47
C GLN A 17 -7.51 21.14 -3.49
N SER A 18 -7.75 20.54 -2.31
CA SER A 18 -8.39 19.23 -2.16
C SER A 18 -9.85 19.25 -2.62
N PHE A 19 -10.57 20.35 -2.39
CA PHE A 19 -11.95 20.54 -2.81
C PHE A 19 -12.08 20.79 -4.32
N LEU A 20 -11.17 21.58 -4.90
CA LEU A 20 -11.09 21.76 -6.35
C LEU A 20 -10.66 20.45 -7.03
N LEU A 21 -9.70 19.71 -6.46
CA LEU A 21 -9.39 18.37 -6.96
C LEU A 21 -10.60 17.45 -6.83
N SER A 22 -11.29 17.40 -5.68
CA SER A 22 -12.45 16.52 -5.51
C SER A 22 -13.59 16.88 -6.45
N ALA A 23 -13.86 18.17 -6.69
CA ALA A 23 -14.85 18.62 -7.66
C ALA A 23 -14.45 18.35 -9.12
N LEU A 24 -13.14 18.26 -9.41
CA LEU A 24 -12.62 17.88 -10.73
C LEU A 24 -12.62 16.36 -10.95
N PHE A 25 -12.46 15.55 -9.89
CA PHE A 25 -12.39 14.09 -9.97
C PHE A 25 -13.73 13.39 -9.72
N ASP A 26 -14.66 14.00 -8.98
CA ASP A 26 -15.93 13.41 -8.57
C ASP A 26 -17.06 14.46 -8.70
N PRO A 27 -17.93 14.40 -9.73
CA PRO A 27 -19.00 15.37 -9.88
C PRO A 27 -20.02 15.21 -8.73
N PRO A 28 -20.67 16.30 -8.26
CA PRO A 28 -21.37 16.38 -6.96
C PRO A 28 -22.60 15.48 -6.75
N HIS A 29 -22.88 14.52 -7.64
CA HIS A 29 -24.03 13.63 -7.54
C HIS A 29 -23.86 12.46 -6.56
N LEU A 30 -22.70 12.32 -5.88
CA LEU A 30 -22.39 11.13 -5.08
C LEU A 30 -22.07 11.34 -3.58
N ARG A 31 -22.23 12.55 -3.01
CA ARG A 31 -22.06 12.73 -1.56
C ARG A 31 -23.40 12.83 -0.83
N MET A 32 -23.85 11.71 -0.26
CA MET A 32 -24.87 11.71 0.80
C MET A 32 -24.23 11.93 2.17
N ALA A 33 -24.73 12.97 2.85
CA ALA A 33 -24.76 13.22 4.30
C ALA A 33 -23.42 13.47 5.03
N ASN A 34 -23.05 14.74 5.17
CA ASN A 34 -22.90 15.44 6.45
C ASN A 34 -22.68 16.95 6.19
N MET A 35 -23.62 17.77 6.67
CA MET A 35 -23.85 19.16 6.23
C MET A 35 -23.10 20.16 7.13
N ASP A 36 -22.12 20.87 6.56
CA ASP A 36 -21.56 22.10 7.11
C ASP A 36 -21.85 23.25 6.13
N SER A 37 -22.45 24.35 6.60
CA SER A 37 -22.90 25.49 5.76
C SER A 37 -21.83 26.12 4.84
N ASN A 38 -20.54 25.88 5.11
CA ASN A 38 -19.44 26.30 4.25
C ASN A 38 -19.21 25.39 3.03
N SER A 39 -19.59 24.10 3.08
CA SER A 39 -19.46 23.20 1.92
C SER A 39 -20.47 23.55 0.84
N ASP A 40 -21.72 23.88 1.22
CA ASP A 40 -22.79 24.24 0.27
C ASP A 40 -22.43 25.47 -0.58
N VAL A 41 -21.78 26.46 0.03
CA VAL A 41 -21.32 27.67 -0.67
C VAL A 41 -20.18 27.35 -1.64
N LEU A 42 -19.25 26.49 -1.23
CA LEU A 42 -18.13 26.07 -2.07
C LEU A 42 -18.58 25.20 -3.25
N ASP A 43 -19.55 24.29 -3.03
CA ASP A 43 -20.13 23.44 -4.07
C ASP A 43 -20.86 24.30 -5.12
N SER A 44 -21.65 25.27 -4.66
CA SER A 44 -22.34 26.22 -5.55
C SER A 44 -21.38 27.08 -6.38
N ILE A 45 -20.26 27.51 -5.80
CA ILE A 45 -19.21 28.25 -6.51
C ILE A 45 -18.52 27.34 -7.54
N SER A 46 -18.19 26.11 -7.18
CA SER A 46 -17.61 25.11 -8.10
C SER A 46 -18.53 24.84 -9.29
N ASP A 47 -19.82 24.61 -9.06
CA ASP A 47 -20.80 24.37 -10.12
C ASP A 47 -20.93 25.58 -11.05
N SER A 48 -20.94 26.80 -10.48
CA SER A 48 -20.96 28.03 -11.27
C SER A 48 -19.72 28.16 -12.16
N ILE A 49 -18.54 27.80 -11.66
CA ILE A 49 -17.28 27.80 -12.43
C ILE A 49 -17.32 26.76 -13.55
N ILE A 50 -17.79 25.53 -13.26
CA ILE A 50 -17.92 24.45 -14.25
C ILE A 50 -18.87 24.84 -15.38
N ILE A 51 -20.03 25.41 -15.05
CA ILE A 51 -21.03 25.86 -16.02
C ILE A 51 -20.51 27.03 -16.86
N LYS A 52 -19.79 27.97 -16.23
CA LYS A 52 -19.31 29.19 -16.88
C LYS A 52 -18.07 28.97 -17.76
N TYR A 53 -17.22 27.98 -17.41
CA TYR A 53 -15.97 27.71 -18.10
C TYR A 53 -15.79 26.22 -18.48
N PRO A 54 -16.75 25.59 -19.18
CA PRO A 54 -16.77 24.14 -19.40
C PRO A 54 -15.55 23.65 -20.19
N ARG A 55 -15.00 24.47 -21.10
CA ARG A 55 -13.79 24.11 -21.86
C ARG A 55 -12.54 24.09 -20.98
N LEU A 56 -12.42 25.03 -20.04
CA LEU A 56 -11.26 25.12 -19.15
C LEU A 56 -11.30 23.99 -18.12
N THR A 57 -12.47 23.73 -17.52
CA THR A 57 -12.62 22.63 -16.54
C THR A 57 -12.38 21.28 -17.18
N ASN A 58 -12.94 21.00 -18.37
CA ASN A 58 -12.66 19.75 -19.09
C ASN A 58 -11.18 19.61 -19.43
N HIS A 59 -10.52 20.70 -19.84
CA HIS A 59 -9.08 20.66 -20.16
C HIS A 59 -8.24 20.40 -18.90
N LEU A 60 -8.57 21.02 -17.76
CA LEU A 60 -7.91 20.77 -16.48
C LEU A 60 -8.12 19.33 -16.01
N GLN A 61 -9.33 18.78 -16.11
CA GLN A 61 -9.60 17.37 -15.80
C GLN A 61 -8.77 16.43 -16.69
N GLN A 62 -8.69 16.72 -17.98
CA GLN A 62 -7.91 15.93 -18.92
C GLN A 62 -6.41 15.98 -18.60
N LEU A 63 -5.85 17.18 -18.35
CA LEU A 63 -4.46 17.34 -17.95
C LEU A 63 -4.16 16.61 -16.64
N THR A 64 -5.07 16.71 -15.66
CA THR A 64 -4.87 16.05 -14.37
C THR A 64 -4.90 14.52 -14.53
N ARG A 65 -5.80 13.99 -15.37
CA ARG A 65 -5.83 12.56 -15.71
C ARG A 65 -4.54 12.12 -16.40
N GLN A 66 -4.06 12.89 -17.39
CA GLN A 66 -2.81 12.59 -18.10
C GLN A 66 -1.61 12.57 -17.15
N VAL A 67 -1.54 13.52 -16.21
CA VAL A 67 -0.50 13.53 -15.18
C VAL A 67 -0.56 12.25 -14.34
N GLY A 68 -1.76 11.84 -13.91
CA GLY A 68 -1.96 10.56 -13.21
C GLY A 68 -1.50 9.35 -14.02
N GLU A 69 -1.90 9.26 -15.30
CA GLU A 69 -1.51 8.17 -16.21
C GLU A 69 0.02 8.09 -16.41
N ILE A 70 0.69 9.24 -16.48
CA ILE A 70 2.14 9.34 -16.61
C ILE A 70 2.81 8.83 -15.33
N PHE A 71 2.35 9.27 -14.16
CA PHE A 71 2.88 8.80 -12.88
C PHE A 71 2.70 7.29 -12.72
N ASP A 72 1.50 6.77 -12.99
CA ASP A 72 1.23 5.33 -12.98
C ASP A 72 2.21 4.55 -13.87
N SER A 73 2.52 5.10 -15.04
CA SER A 73 3.46 4.49 -15.99
C SER A 73 4.91 4.51 -15.48
N PHE A 74 5.35 5.62 -14.87
CA PHE A 74 6.67 5.70 -14.24
C PHE A 74 6.82 4.72 -13.08
N MET A 75 5.83 4.64 -12.20
CA MET A 75 5.84 3.71 -11.06
C MET A 75 5.87 2.26 -11.53
N LYS A 76 5.07 1.90 -12.55
CA LYS A 76 5.16 0.59 -13.19
C LYS A 76 6.55 0.31 -13.76
N GLY A 77 7.20 1.32 -14.33
CA GLY A 77 8.59 1.21 -14.81
C GLY A 77 9.57 0.86 -13.69
N TRP A 78 9.43 1.44 -12.49
CA TRP A 78 10.26 1.11 -11.32
C TRP A 78 10.02 -0.31 -10.82
N ILE A 79 8.75 -0.73 -10.77
CA ILE A 79 8.38 -2.10 -10.38
C ILE A 79 9.01 -3.10 -11.35
N ILE A 80 8.85 -2.89 -12.66
CA ILE A 80 9.44 -3.74 -13.70
C ILE A 80 10.98 -3.76 -13.59
N ALA A 81 11.61 -2.62 -13.31
CA ALA A 81 13.05 -2.55 -13.14
C ALA A 81 13.55 -3.39 -11.95
N LEU A 82 12.80 -3.39 -10.84
CA LEU A 82 13.08 -4.26 -9.70
C LEU A 82 12.88 -5.74 -10.06
N GLU A 83 11.75 -6.10 -10.67
CA GLU A 83 11.43 -7.47 -11.08
C GLU A 83 12.52 -8.07 -11.99
N ILE A 84 13.03 -7.27 -12.94
CA ILE A 84 14.14 -7.67 -13.82
C ILE A 84 15.42 -7.96 -13.03
N ARG A 85 15.69 -7.19 -11.97
CA ARG A 85 16.91 -7.31 -11.18
C ARG A 85 16.85 -8.43 -10.15
N ASP A 86 15.76 -8.52 -9.39
CA ASP A 86 15.60 -9.47 -8.27
C ASP A 86 15.14 -10.87 -8.72
N PHE A 87 14.82 -11.04 -10.01
CA PHE A 87 14.20 -12.25 -10.56
C PHE A 87 12.88 -12.64 -9.89
N GLU A 88 12.27 -11.74 -9.13
CA GLU A 88 10.90 -11.92 -8.68
C GLU A 88 9.94 -11.91 -9.86
N THR A 89 8.98 -12.82 -9.81
CA THR A 89 8.04 -12.94 -10.92
C THR A 89 6.99 -11.85 -10.79
N ARG A 90 6.72 -11.17 -11.91
CA ARG A 90 5.58 -10.27 -12.02
C ARG A 90 4.26 -10.90 -11.54
N GLU A 91 4.13 -12.20 -11.73
CA GLU A 91 3.00 -12.98 -11.23
C GLU A 91 2.89 -12.93 -9.70
N HIS A 92 3.99 -12.95 -8.95
CA HIS A 92 3.98 -12.78 -7.49
C HIS A 92 3.43 -11.40 -7.11
N THR A 93 4.00 -10.32 -7.66
CA THR A 93 3.58 -8.94 -7.41
C THR A 93 2.07 -8.76 -7.66
N GLU A 94 1.57 -9.29 -8.77
CA GLU A 94 0.15 -9.23 -9.13
C GLU A 94 -0.73 -10.05 -8.18
N ARG A 95 -0.32 -11.27 -7.79
CA ARG A 95 -1.07 -12.12 -6.85
C ARG A 95 -1.17 -11.49 -5.45
N VAL A 96 -0.06 -11.03 -4.88
CA VAL A 96 -0.06 -10.41 -3.54
C VAL A 96 -0.85 -9.12 -3.53
N THR A 97 -0.74 -8.30 -4.58
CA THR A 97 -1.50 -7.06 -4.69
C THR A 97 -3.00 -7.35 -4.74
N ASN A 98 -3.44 -8.26 -5.62
CA ASN A 98 -4.86 -8.56 -5.78
C ASN A 98 -5.48 -9.17 -4.52
N LEU A 99 -4.76 -10.06 -3.82
CA LEU A 99 -5.27 -10.67 -2.60
C LEU A 99 -5.28 -9.68 -1.42
N THR A 100 -4.27 -8.81 -1.33
CA THR A 100 -4.24 -7.72 -0.34
C THR A 100 -5.44 -6.79 -0.51
N LEU A 101 -5.76 -6.42 -1.74
CA LEU A 101 -6.91 -5.57 -2.04
C LEU A 101 -8.25 -6.23 -1.69
N GLN A 102 -8.40 -7.52 -1.97
CA GLN A 102 -9.60 -8.28 -1.59
C GLN A 102 -9.76 -8.35 -0.07
N LEU A 103 -8.68 -8.65 0.66
CA LEU A 103 -8.70 -8.69 2.12
C LEU A 103 -8.98 -7.31 2.72
N ALA A 104 -8.34 -6.26 2.20
CA ALA A 104 -8.59 -4.90 2.62
C ALA A 104 -10.06 -4.49 2.43
N HIS A 105 -10.64 -4.83 1.27
CA HIS A 105 -12.06 -4.58 1.00
C HIS A 105 -12.97 -5.35 1.96
N HIS A 106 -12.69 -6.63 2.22
CA HIS A 106 -13.43 -7.46 3.19
C HIS A 106 -13.39 -6.86 4.60
N MET A 107 -12.28 -6.22 4.97
CA MET A 107 -12.11 -5.50 6.24
C MET A 107 -12.64 -4.05 6.23
N GLY A 108 -13.34 -3.63 5.17
CA GLY A 108 -13.98 -2.32 5.09
C GLY A 108 -13.09 -1.16 4.61
N LEU A 109 -11.87 -1.44 4.13
CA LEU A 109 -10.98 -0.41 3.57
C LEU A 109 -11.33 -0.14 2.10
N ASN A 110 -12.04 0.98 1.89
CA ASN A 110 -12.57 1.41 0.59
C ASN A 110 -12.07 2.81 0.19
N GLY A 111 -12.33 3.21 -1.06
CA GLY A 111 -12.03 4.56 -1.55
C GLY A 111 -10.53 4.84 -1.66
N GLU A 112 -10.08 6.02 -1.19
CA GLU A 112 -8.67 6.43 -1.28
C GLU A 112 -7.70 5.45 -0.59
N SER A 113 -8.10 4.88 0.54
CA SER A 113 -7.32 3.86 1.26
C SER A 113 -7.00 2.65 0.36
N HIS A 114 -7.92 2.27 -0.52
CA HIS A 114 -7.73 1.14 -1.43
C HIS A 114 -6.63 1.42 -2.47
N ASN A 115 -6.53 2.64 -2.97
CA ASN A 115 -5.46 3.05 -3.89
C ASN A 115 -4.10 3.10 -3.19
N TYR A 116 -4.03 3.56 -1.94
CA TYR A 116 -2.79 3.55 -1.18
C TYR A 116 -2.32 2.13 -0.86
N ILE A 117 -3.23 1.23 -0.49
CA ILE A 117 -2.90 -0.19 -0.28
C ILE A 117 -2.40 -0.82 -1.57
N ARG A 118 -3.04 -0.51 -2.71
CA ARG A 118 -2.59 -0.99 -4.03
C ARG A 118 -1.15 -0.58 -4.31
N TRP A 119 -0.83 0.71 -4.14
CA TRP A 119 0.53 1.20 -4.36
C TRP A 119 1.53 0.63 -3.37
N GLY A 120 1.16 0.53 -2.10
CA GLY A 120 2.02 -0.04 -1.06
C GLY A 120 2.35 -1.51 -1.34
N ALA A 121 1.36 -2.31 -1.75
CA ALA A 121 1.56 -3.71 -2.13
C ALA A 121 2.45 -3.85 -3.37
N LEU A 122 2.24 -3.04 -4.41
CA LEU A 122 3.06 -3.05 -5.62
C LEU A 122 4.53 -2.67 -5.35
N LEU A 123 4.78 -1.84 -4.34
CA LEU A 123 6.10 -1.30 -4.02
C LEU A 123 6.73 -1.95 -2.79
N HIS A 124 6.13 -3.00 -2.23
CA HIS A 124 6.53 -3.54 -0.92
C HIS A 124 8.04 -3.81 -0.83
N ASP A 125 8.61 -4.30 -1.93
CA ASP A 125 10.02 -4.65 -2.04
C ASP A 125 10.90 -3.66 -2.82
N ILE A 126 10.40 -2.46 -3.14
CA ILE A 126 11.15 -1.46 -3.94
C ILE A 126 12.53 -1.13 -3.35
N GLY A 127 12.64 -1.18 -2.03
CA GLY A 127 13.90 -0.90 -1.35
C GLY A 127 14.98 -1.97 -1.54
N LYS A 128 14.67 -3.14 -2.11
CA LYS A 128 15.68 -4.11 -2.54
C LYS A 128 16.63 -3.51 -3.59
N ILE A 129 16.23 -2.40 -4.24
CA ILE A 129 17.14 -1.59 -5.06
C ILE A 129 18.42 -1.18 -4.29
N GLY A 130 18.33 -0.92 -2.99
CA GLY A 130 19.47 -0.57 -2.13
C GLY A 130 20.31 -1.77 -1.64
N VAL A 131 19.89 -3.02 -1.88
CA VAL A 131 20.61 -4.22 -1.43
C VAL A 131 21.71 -4.58 -2.45
N PRO A 132 22.96 -4.85 -2.05
CA PRO A 132 24.02 -5.26 -2.98
C PRO A 132 23.72 -6.57 -3.73
N ASP A 133 24.10 -6.67 -5.00
CA ASP A 133 23.86 -7.87 -5.84
C ASP A 133 24.45 -9.16 -5.23
N ALA A 134 25.62 -9.06 -4.59
CA ALA A 134 26.26 -10.20 -3.93
C ALA A 134 25.42 -10.82 -2.80
N ILE A 135 24.48 -10.04 -2.24
CA ILE A 135 23.53 -10.47 -1.21
C ILE A 135 22.19 -10.82 -1.86
N LEU A 136 21.65 -9.93 -2.70
CA LEU A 136 20.34 -10.11 -3.34
C LEU A 136 20.29 -11.36 -4.22
N LEU A 137 21.34 -11.60 -5.01
CA LEU A 137 21.41 -12.68 -6.00
C LEU A 137 22.22 -13.88 -5.52
N LYS A 138 22.51 -13.96 -4.21
CA LYS A 138 23.37 -15.01 -3.67
C LYS A 138 22.73 -16.40 -3.89
N PRO A 139 23.41 -17.35 -4.54
CA PRO A 139 22.91 -18.71 -4.65
C PRO A 139 23.11 -19.43 -3.32
N GLY A 140 22.04 -19.55 -2.52
CA GLY A 140 22.03 -20.27 -1.25
C GLY A 140 21.69 -19.39 -0.03
N PRO A 141 21.90 -19.90 1.20
CA PRO A 141 21.52 -19.17 2.40
C PRO A 141 22.41 -17.95 2.67
N LEU A 142 21.79 -16.89 3.16
CA LEU A 142 22.49 -15.70 3.65
C LEU A 142 23.12 -15.96 5.03
N THR A 143 24.28 -15.36 5.29
CA THR A 143 24.86 -15.28 6.64
C THR A 143 24.05 -14.31 7.50
N LYS A 144 24.36 -14.24 8.80
CA LYS A 144 23.69 -13.30 9.71
C LYS A 144 23.91 -11.85 9.28
N GLU A 145 25.14 -11.52 8.91
CA GLU A 145 25.54 -10.17 8.50
C GLU A 145 24.88 -9.78 7.16
N GLU A 146 24.78 -10.73 6.23
CA GLU A 146 24.05 -10.53 4.97
C GLU A 146 22.55 -10.36 5.20
N TRP A 147 21.97 -11.08 6.16
CA TRP A 147 20.59 -10.86 6.60
C TRP A 147 20.37 -9.49 7.21
N ASP A 148 21.32 -8.96 7.99
CA ASP A 148 21.22 -7.61 8.56
C ASP A 148 21.16 -6.54 7.46
N VAL A 149 21.88 -6.74 6.35
CA VAL A 149 21.79 -5.88 5.15
C VAL A 149 20.48 -6.11 4.39
N MET A 150 20.05 -7.35 4.19
CA MET A 150 18.78 -7.66 3.51
C MET A 150 17.59 -7.03 4.22
N ARG A 151 17.59 -7.02 5.55
CA ARG A 151 16.55 -6.39 6.40
C ARG A 151 16.52 -4.86 6.32
N GLN A 152 17.45 -4.23 5.62
CA GLN A 152 17.41 -2.78 5.37
C GLN A 152 16.50 -2.41 4.21
N HIS A 153 16.03 -3.34 3.37
CA HIS A 153 15.18 -2.97 2.24
C HIS A 153 13.91 -2.19 2.63
N PRO A 154 13.23 -2.40 3.78
CA PRO A 154 12.11 -1.55 4.16
C PRO A 154 12.56 -0.12 4.48
N VAL A 155 13.75 0.05 5.07
CA VAL A 155 14.35 1.36 5.36
C VAL A 155 14.73 2.08 4.07
N TYR A 156 15.29 1.36 3.08
CA TYR A 156 15.57 1.92 1.77
C TYR A 156 14.28 2.31 1.04
N ALA A 157 13.23 1.49 1.12
CA ALA A 157 11.92 1.83 0.56
C ALA A 157 11.38 3.13 1.19
N TYR A 158 11.50 3.28 2.52
CA TYR A 158 11.12 4.51 3.21
C TYR A 158 11.92 5.72 2.69
N GLN A 159 13.25 5.61 2.63
CA GLN A 159 14.13 6.68 2.14
C GLN A 159 13.82 7.10 0.69
N MET A 160 13.43 6.14 -0.16
CA MET A 160 13.08 6.40 -1.55
C MET A 160 11.71 7.08 -1.70
N LEU A 161 10.77 6.78 -0.81
CA LEU A 161 9.36 7.13 -0.98
C LEU A 161 8.88 8.29 -0.10
N VAL A 162 9.57 8.61 1.00
CA VAL A 162 9.11 9.59 2.00
C VAL A 162 8.87 10.99 1.42
N ASP A 163 9.69 11.40 0.45
CA ASP A 163 9.56 12.72 -0.20
C ASP A 163 8.62 12.71 -1.42
N VAL A 164 8.09 11.54 -1.80
CA VAL A 164 7.14 11.40 -2.92
C VAL A 164 5.72 11.65 -2.40
N THR A 165 5.28 12.90 -2.44
CA THR A 165 4.01 13.36 -1.85
C THR A 165 2.77 12.59 -2.30
N PHE A 166 2.77 12.04 -3.52
CA PHE A 166 1.67 11.23 -4.06
C PHE A 166 1.59 9.82 -3.43
N ILE A 167 2.72 9.27 -3.00
CA ILE A 167 2.79 7.94 -2.37
C ILE A 167 2.11 8.00 -0.99
N GLY A 168 2.25 9.09 -0.25
CA GLY A 168 1.47 9.35 0.96
C GLY A 168 1.44 8.14 1.92
N PRO A 169 0.25 7.68 2.37
CA PRO A 169 0.08 6.50 3.22
C PRO A 169 0.55 5.17 2.62
N ALA A 170 0.74 5.07 1.30
CA ALA A 170 1.17 3.82 0.66
C ALA A 170 2.56 3.35 1.13
N ILE A 171 3.37 4.24 1.72
CA ILE A 171 4.67 3.91 2.31
C ILE A 171 4.59 2.93 3.49
N GLU A 172 3.42 2.80 4.12
CA GLU A 172 3.22 1.93 5.29
C GLU A 172 3.55 0.48 4.97
N ILE A 173 3.14 -0.03 3.81
CA ILE A 173 3.42 -1.43 3.42
C ILE A 173 4.91 -1.64 3.13
N PRO A 174 5.56 -0.92 2.20
CA PRO A 174 6.99 -1.11 1.92
C PRO A 174 7.88 -0.95 3.15
N TYR A 175 7.49 -0.07 4.09
CA TYR A 175 8.32 0.18 5.26
C TYR A 175 8.08 -0.82 6.40
N LEU A 176 6.85 -1.34 6.57
CA LEU A 176 6.44 -2.03 7.79
C LEU A 176 5.86 -3.44 7.56
N HIS A 177 5.85 -3.96 6.32
CA HIS A 177 5.29 -5.29 6.04
C HIS A 177 6.02 -6.46 6.72
N HIS A 178 7.23 -6.23 7.24
CA HIS A 178 7.99 -7.21 8.03
C HIS A 178 7.89 -7.02 9.55
N GLU A 179 7.08 -6.05 10.00
CA GLU A 179 6.70 -5.97 11.40
C GLU A 179 5.83 -7.17 11.79
N LYS A 180 5.98 -7.62 13.04
CA LYS A 180 5.24 -8.77 13.57
C LYS A 180 4.37 -8.32 14.72
N TRP A 181 3.17 -8.87 14.81
CA TRP A 181 2.21 -8.50 15.85
C TRP A 181 2.77 -8.52 17.28
N ASP A 182 3.70 -9.43 17.59
CA ASP A 182 4.34 -9.55 18.90
C ASP A 182 5.50 -8.59 19.18
N GLY A 183 5.94 -7.79 18.19
CA GLY A 183 7.07 -6.87 18.30
C GLY A 183 8.43 -7.47 17.92
N THR A 184 8.47 -8.71 17.43
CA THR A 184 9.74 -9.36 17.01
C THR A 184 10.11 -9.13 15.54
N GLY A 185 9.37 -8.24 14.86
CA GLY A 185 9.60 -7.85 13.47
C GLY A 185 10.68 -6.77 13.31
N TYR A 186 10.74 -6.23 12.09
CA TYR A 186 11.67 -5.15 11.70
C TYR A 186 10.98 -4.24 10.68
N PRO A 187 11.46 -2.99 10.49
CA PRO A 187 12.69 -2.38 11.00
C PRO A 187 12.61 -1.70 12.38
N LEU A 188 11.41 -1.42 12.88
CA LEU A 188 11.18 -0.63 14.09
C LEU A 188 10.82 -1.49 15.32
N GLY A 189 10.36 -2.73 15.12
CA GLY A 189 9.92 -3.61 16.21
C GLY A 189 8.59 -3.16 16.80
N LEU A 190 7.69 -2.68 15.95
CA LEU A 190 6.36 -2.23 16.33
C LEU A 190 5.51 -3.40 16.80
N LYS A 191 4.58 -3.15 17.72
CA LYS A 191 3.75 -4.19 18.33
C LYS A 191 2.27 -3.88 18.21
N GLY A 192 1.47 -4.90 17.90
CA GLY A 192 0.02 -4.78 17.88
C GLY A 192 -0.47 -3.71 16.91
N GLU A 193 -1.31 -2.81 17.41
CA GLU A 193 -1.95 -1.76 16.61
C GLU A 193 -1.03 -0.56 16.30
N ASP A 194 0.20 -0.53 16.83
CA ASP A 194 1.22 0.43 16.38
C ASP A 194 1.64 0.15 14.93
N ILE A 195 1.41 -1.08 14.45
CA ILE A 195 1.58 -1.45 13.04
C ILE A 195 0.34 -0.99 12.26
N PRO A 196 0.47 -0.19 11.19
CA PRO A 196 -0.66 0.19 10.37
C PRO A 196 -1.44 -1.01 9.84
N LEU A 197 -2.76 -0.88 9.73
CA LEU A 197 -3.62 -1.98 9.30
C LEU A 197 -3.26 -2.46 7.88
N SER A 198 -2.88 -1.55 6.99
CA SER A 198 -2.40 -1.85 5.63
C SER A 198 -1.22 -2.84 5.63
N ALA A 199 -0.22 -2.60 6.49
CA ALA A 199 0.95 -3.47 6.64
C ALA A 199 0.60 -4.81 7.28
N ARG A 200 -0.30 -4.84 8.27
CA ARG A 200 -0.79 -6.09 8.89
C ARG A 200 -1.53 -6.98 7.89
N ILE A 201 -2.37 -6.38 7.04
CA ILE A 201 -3.08 -7.06 5.95
C ILE A 201 -2.09 -7.60 4.92
N PHE A 202 -1.11 -6.80 4.51
CA PHE A 202 -0.15 -7.24 3.51
C PHE A 202 0.75 -8.38 4.04
N ALA A 203 1.20 -8.31 5.29
CA ALA A 203 2.11 -9.31 5.88
C ALA A 203 1.56 -10.75 5.82
N ILE A 204 0.26 -10.95 6.08
CA ILE A 204 -0.36 -12.28 5.96
C ILE A 204 -0.43 -12.76 4.51
N VAL A 205 -0.69 -11.85 3.56
CA VAL A 205 -0.81 -12.14 2.13
C VAL A 205 0.55 -12.49 1.53
N ASP A 206 1.59 -11.76 1.89
CA ASP A 206 2.96 -12.03 1.45
C ASP A 206 3.44 -13.41 1.94
N VAL A 207 3.21 -13.72 3.22
CA VAL A 207 3.51 -15.06 3.75
C VAL A 207 2.68 -16.13 3.06
N TRP A 208 1.38 -15.90 2.82
CA TRP A 208 0.54 -16.84 2.08
C TRP A 208 1.12 -17.14 0.69
N ASP A 209 1.41 -16.13 -0.12
CA ASP A 209 1.93 -16.32 -1.47
C ASP A 209 3.31 -16.99 -1.47
N ALA A 210 4.16 -16.62 -0.51
CA ALA A 210 5.48 -17.24 -0.33
C ALA A 210 5.40 -18.73 0.00
N LEU A 211 4.37 -19.19 0.70
CA LEU A 211 4.15 -20.59 1.04
C LEU A 211 3.40 -21.36 -0.07
N CYS A 212 2.52 -20.70 -0.83
CA CYS A 212 1.81 -21.27 -1.99
C CYS A 212 2.68 -21.42 -3.23
N SER A 213 3.68 -20.57 -3.39
CA SER A 213 4.51 -20.53 -4.60
C SER A 213 5.66 -21.51 -4.54
N LYS A 214 5.91 -22.23 -5.65
CA LYS A 214 7.11 -23.04 -5.81
C LYS A 214 8.32 -22.12 -5.95
N ARG A 215 9.33 -22.28 -5.09
CA ARG A 215 10.60 -21.55 -5.15
C ARG A 215 11.73 -22.49 -5.59
N PRO A 216 12.86 -22.00 -6.15
CA PRO A 216 13.96 -22.84 -6.62
C PRO A 216 14.50 -23.84 -5.59
N TYR A 217 14.34 -23.55 -4.29
CA TYR A 217 14.83 -24.35 -3.18
C TYR A 217 13.71 -24.98 -2.32
N ARG A 218 12.43 -24.83 -2.70
CA ARG A 218 11.31 -25.29 -1.89
C ARG A 218 10.03 -25.49 -2.71
N ASP A 219 9.42 -26.66 -2.58
CA ASP A 219 8.08 -26.92 -3.13
C ASP A 219 6.98 -26.14 -2.39
N ALA A 220 5.90 -25.85 -3.11
CA ALA A 220 4.69 -25.25 -2.54
C ALA A 220 4.15 -26.13 -1.41
N TRP A 221 3.62 -25.51 -0.37
CA TRP A 221 2.95 -26.23 0.72
C TRP A 221 1.51 -26.58 0.33
N GLU A 222 1.01 -27.67 0.92
CA GLU A 222 -0.42 -28.01 0.81
C GLU A 222 -1.25 -26.92 1.49
N ARG A 223 -2.39 -26.58 0.89
CA ARG A 223 -3.25 -25.48 1.33
C ARG A 223 -3.57 -25.55 2.83
N GLU A 224 -3.94 -26.73 3.31
CA GLU A 224 -4.28 -26.98 4.72
C GLU A 224 -3.10 -26.72 5.67
N GLN A 225 -1.88 -27.03 5.22
CA GLN A 225 -0.66 -26.77 6.00
C GLN A 225 -0.40 -25.26 6.12
N ILE A 226 -0.65 -24.51 5.05
CA ILE A 226 -0.50 -23.04 5.05
C ILE A 226 -1.53 -22.40 5.97
N LEU A 227 -2.80 -22.83 5.87
CA LEU A 227 -3.87 -22.33 6.74
C LEU A 227 -3.58 -22.63 8.22
N ASP A 228 -3.11 -23.83 8.55
CA ASP A 228 -2.71 -24.17 9.91
C ASP A 228 -1.52 -23.34 10.39
N HIS A 229 -0.52 -23.08 9.53
CA HIS A 229 0.60 -22.21 9.84
C HIS A 229 0.15 -20.78 10.17
N ILE A 230 -0.71 -20.19 9.33
CA ILE A 230 -1.28 -18.85 9.53
C ILE A 230 -2.08 -18.80 10.83
N ARG A 231 -2.94 -19.81 11.09
CA ARG A 231 -3.73 -19.89 12.32
C ARG A 231 -2.84 -19.91 13.57
N LYS A 232 -1.77 -20.72 13.56
CA LYS A 232 -0.78 -20.79 14.65
C LYS A 232 0.05 -19.52 14.81
N GLY A 233 0.17 -18.72 13.75
CA GLY A 233 0.83 -17.42 13.75
C GLY A 233 0.00 -16.27 14.34
N SER A 234 -1.31 -16.49 14.56
CA SER A 234 -2.21 -15.49 15.15
C SER A 234 -1.75 -15.02 16.53
N GLY A 235 -1.70 -13.70 16.73
CA GLY A 235 -1.23 -13.07 17.97
C GLY A 235 0.29 -13.11 18.16
N LYS A 236 1.04 -13.65 17.19
CA LYS A 236 2.51 -13.67 17.18
C LYS A 236 3.04 -12.95 15.94
N HIS A 237 2.95 -13.62 14.80
CA HIS A 237 3.34 -13.03 13.52
C HIS A 237 2.23 -12.09 13.03
N PHE A 238 0.98 -12.55 13.09
CA PHE A 238 -0.14 -11.89 12.45
C PHE A 238 -1.13 -11.32 13.47
N ASP A 239 -1.78 -10.24 13.09
CA ASP A 239 -2.93 -9.69 13.81
C ASP A 239 -4.07 -10.71 13.86
N PRO A 240 -4.59 -11.07 15.05
CA PRO A 240 -5.71 -11.99 15.17
C PRO A 240 -6.95 -11.62 14.34
N LYS A 241 -7.29 -10.32 14.24
CA LYS A 241 -8.46 -9.85 13.47
C LYS A 241 -8.24 -10.00 11.97
N VAL A 242 -7.01 -9.76 11.51
CA VAL A 242 -6.63 -9.96 10.10
C VAL A 242 -6.62 -11.45 9.76
N VAL A 243 -6.15 -12.31 10.66
CA VAL A 243 -6.20 -13.77 10.47
C VAL A 243 -7.63 -14.26 10.33
N GLU A 244 -8.55 -13.80 11.18
CA GLU A 244 -9.98 -14.15 11.09
C GLU A 244 -10.56 -13.76 9.73
N ALA A 245 -10.42 -12.48 9.33
CA ALA A 245 -10.87 -11.97 8.05
C ALA A 245 -10.24 -12.72 6.85
N PHE A 246 -8.95 -13.05 6.93
CA PHE A 246 -8.26 -13.80 5.88
C PHE A 246 -8.79 -15.22 5.75
N MET A 247 -9.05 -15.89 6.87
CA MET A 247 -9.60 -17.24 6.86
C MET A 247 -10.99 -17.25 6.24
N GLU A 248 -11.86 -16.33 6.64
CA GLU A 248 -13.19 -16.17 6.03
C GLU A 248 -13.10 -15.96 4.51
N LEU A 249 -12.23 -15.06 4.06
CA LEU A 249 -12.04 -14.77 2.64
C LEU A 249 -11.57 -16.00 1.85
N ILE A 250 -10.64 -16.78 2.40
CA ILE A 250 -10.04 -17.92 1.70
C ILE A 250 -10.93 -19.16 1.74
N THR A 251 -11.68 -19.41 2.82
CA THR A 251 -12.55 -20.59 2.96
C THR A 251 -14.01 -20.36 2.56
N GLY A 252 -14.45 -19.10 2.44
CA GLY A 252 -15.84 -18.74 2.16
C GLY A 252 -16.28 -18.81 0.69
N TYR A 253 -15.43 -19.34 -0.20
CA TYR A 253 -15.69 -19.50 -1.64
C TYR A 253 -15.73 -20.99 -2.08
N ASP A 254 -16.19 -21.89 -1.21
CA ASP A 254 -16.54 -23.26 -1.58
C ASP A 254 -18.01 -23.38 -2.03
#